data_AF-A0A7V9F577-F1
#
_entry.id   AF-A0A7V9F577-F1
#
_cell.length_a   1.000
_cell.length_b   1.000
_cell.length_c   1.000
_cell.angle_alpha   90.00
_cell.angle_beta   90.00
_cell.angle_gamma   90.00
#
_symmetry.space_group_name_H-M   'P 1'
#
loop_
_entity.id
_entity.type
_entity.pdbx_description
1 polymer ?
#
loop_
_entity_poly.entity_id
_entity_poly.type
_entity_poly.pdbx_seq_one_letter_code
_entity_poly.pdbx_strand_id
1 'polypeptide(L)'
;MSEQTSGAAEPAFGDEDFRIEKDTMGEVRVPKSALWRAQTQRAVENFPISGRYIEPAHIHALALTKAAAARTNAELGVLEQDVADAIVEAATEVADGKHDDQFPIDIFQTGSGTSSNMNTNEVIASLATASLGRDVHPNDHVNASQSSNDTFPTSIHVAATRAITQDLIPALEHLAETLESKS
;
A
#
# COMPACT_ATOMS: atom_id res chain seq x y z
N MET A 1 -20.59 -35.32 33.57
CA MET A 1 -19.43 -35.02 32.69
C MET A 1 -19.66 -33.62 32.15
N SER A 2 -19.11 -32.64 32.84
CA SER A 2 -19.15 -31.22 32.47
C SER A 2 -18.08 -30.96 31.42
N GLU A 3 -18.51 -30.69 30.19
CA GLU A 3 -17.63 -30.25 29.11
C GLU A 3 -17.04 -28.88 29.46
N GLN A 4 -15.73 -28.87 29.70
CA GLN A 4 -14.92 -27.65 29.69
C GLN A 4 -14.70 -27.26 28.23
N THR A 5 -15.42 -26.25 27.76
CA THR A 5 -15.07 -25.55 26.53
C THR A 5 -13.83 -24.70 26.81
N SER A 6 -12.70 -25.14 26.25
CA SER A 6 -11.45 -24.39 26.17
C SER A 6 -11.67 -23.14 25.32
N GLY A 7 -11.94 -22.01 25.96
CA GLY A 7 -11.90 -20.69 25.32
C GLY A 7 -10.45 -20.34 24.97
N ALA A 8 -10.13 -20.34 23.68
CA ALA A 8 -8.90 -19.71 23.21
C ALA A 8 -8.97 -18.23 23.56
N ALA A 9 -8.02 -17.73 24.35
CA ALA A 9 -7.94 -16.33 24.72
C ALA A 9 -7.59 -15.52 23.48
N GLU A 10 -8.50 -14.64 23.04
CA GLU A 10 -8.14 -13.55 22.15
C GLU A 10 -7.12 -12.66 22.87
N PRO A 11 -6.05 -12.19 22.19
CA PRO A 11 -5.12 -11.26 22.81
C PRO A 11 -5.88 -9.96 23.08
N ALA A 12 -6.07 -9.65 24.37
CA ALA A 12 -6.63 -8.38 24.81
C ALA A 12 -5.57 -7.29 24.63
N PHE A 13 -5.61 -6.60 23.49
CA PHE A 13 -4.82 -5.38 23.28
C PHE A 13 -5.37 -4.28 24.19
N GLY A 14 -4.48 -3.63 24.95
CA GLY A 14 -4.85 -2.51 25.83
C GLY A 14 -5.05 -1.23 25.03
N ASP A 15 -5.70 -0.21 25.61
CA ASP A 15 -5.83 1.11 24.98
C ASP A 15 -4.48 1.77 24.66
N GLU A 16 -3.38 1.33 25.29
CA GLU A 16 -2.02 1.80 25.01
C GLU A 16 -1.44 1.31 23.67
N ASP A 17 -2.04 0.31 23.02
CA ASP A 17 -1.54 -0.24 21.75
C ASP A 17 -2.03 0.54 20.52
N PHE A 18 -2.95 1.49 20.71
CA PHE A 18 -3.59 2.25 19.65
C PHE A 18 -3.30 3.75 19.76
N ARG A 19 -3.30 4.43 18.62
CA ARG A 19 -3.41 5.89 18.50
C ARG A 19 -4.78 6.26 17.92
N ILE A 20 -5.29 7.43 18.30
CA ILE A 20 -6.52 7.95 17.73
C ILE A 20 -6.18 8.81 16.52
N GLU A 21 -6.67 8.40 15.36
CA GLU A 21 -6.62 9.20 14.13
C GLU A 21 -8.02 9.79 13.87
N LYS A 22 -8.07 10.92 13.16
CA LYS A 22 -9.32 11.60 12.83
C LYS A 22 -9.40 11.89 11.34
N ASP A 23 -10.54 11.56 10.75
CA ASP A 23 -10.94 11.99 9.41
C ASP A 23 -12.29 12.72 9.46
N THR A 24 -12.88 12.96 8.29
CA THR A 24 -14.18 13.64 8.16
C THR A 24 -15.35 12.83 8.73
N MET A 25 -15.19 11.52 8.91
CA MET A 25 -16.20 10.62 9.48
C MET A 25 -16.05 10.48 11.01
N GLY A 26 -15.01 11.05 11.61
CA GLY A 26 -14.77 11.08 13.05
C GLY A 26 -13.45 10.43 13.45
N GLU A 27 -13.38 9.97 14.68
CA GLU A 27 -12.20 9.30 15.23
C GLU A 27 -12.18 7.81 14.88
N VAL A 28 -11.00 7.23 14.81
CA VAL A 28 -10.77 5.79 14.62
C VAL A 28 -9.50 5.34 15.34
N ARG A 29 -9.50 4.13 15.88
CA ARG A 29 -8.37 3.55 16.61
C ARG A 29 -7.43 2.84 15.64
N VAL A 30 -6.21 3.34 15.49
CA VAL A 30 -5.18 2.77 14.62
C VAL A 30 -4.07 2.16 15.46
N PRO A 31 -3.58 0.93 15.18
CA PRO A 31 -2.44 0.37 15.91
C PRO A 31 -1.24 1.32 15.88
N LYS A 32 -0.52 1.46 17.01
CA LYS A 32 0.65 2.37 17.06
C LYS A 32 1.76 1.98 16.10
N SER A 33 1.92 0.67 15.84
CA SER A 33 2.90 0.13 14.90
C SER A 33 2.52 0.33 13.43
N ALA A 34 1.26 0.64 13.13
CA ALA A 34 0.81 0.82 11.76
C ALA A 34 1.37 2.10 11.15
N LEU A 35 1.81 2.03 9.90
CA LEU A 35 2.18 3.21 9.10
C LEU A 35 0.97 3.88 8.45
N TRP A 36 -0.16 3.17 8.29
CA TRP A 36 -1.40 3.72 7.75
C TRP A 36 -2.15 4.60 8.75
N ARG A 37 -3.16 5.35 8.30
CA ARG A 37 -3.92 6.31 9.12
C ARG A 37 -5.42 6.01 9.06
N ALA A 38 -6.26 7.02 9.30
CA ALA A 38 -7.69 6.84 9.52
C ALA A 38 -8.43 6.16 8.35
N GLN A 39 -8.16 6.53 7.10
CA GLN A 39 -8.97 6.04 5.98
C GLN A 39 -8.70 4.55 5.72
N THR A 40 -7.43 4.13 5.84
CA THR A 40 -7.08 2.71 5.76
C THR A 40 -7.70 1.92 6.89
N GLN A 41 -7.63 2.43 8.13
CA GLN A 41 -8.22 1.74 9.27
C GLN A 41 -9.73 1.54 9.10
N ARG A 42 -10.44 2.55 8.60
CA ARG A 42 -11.87 2.39 8.26
C ARG A 42 -12.10 1.36 7.17
N ALA A 43 -11.23 1.32 6.15
CA ALA A 43 -11.36 0.30 5.10
C ALA A 43 -11.15 -1.11 5.66
N VAL A 44 -10.18 -1.30 6.56
CA VAL A 44 -9.97 -2.58 7.25
C VAL A 44 -11.23 -3.00 8.02
N GLU A 45 -11.85 -2.07 8.74
CA GLU A 45 -13.08 -2.33 9.51
C GLU A 45 -14.31 -2.56 8.63
N ASN A 46 -14.38 -1.91 7.47
CA ASN A 46 -15.53 -1.99 6.55
C ASN A 46 -15.52 -3.21 5.63
N PHE A 47 -14.34 -3.77 5.33
CA PHE A 47 -14.18 -4.85 4.34
C PHE A 47 -13.57 -6.15 4.90
N PRO A 48 -14.00 -6.72 6.05
CA PRO A 48 -13.49 -8.00 6.54
C PRO A 48 -14.16 -9.19 5.81
N ILE A 49 -13.91 -9.34 4.50
CA ILE A 49 -14.69 -10.25 3.63
C ILE A 49 -14.04 -11.62 3.48
N SER A 50 -12.76 -11.66 3.07
CA SER A 50 -12.07 -12.90 2.69
C SER A 50 -10.82 -13.19 3.49
N GLY A 51 -10.25 -12.18 4.16
CA GLY A 51 -8.94 -12.27 4.81
C GLY A 51 -7.78 -12.33 3.81
N ARG A 52 -8.04 -12.08 2.53
CA ARG A 52 -7.00 -11.97 1.49
C ARG A 52 -6.78 -10.51 1.15
N TYR A 53 -5.53 -10.07 1.19
CA TYR A 53 -5.16 -8.71 0.86
C TYR A 53 -4.82 -8.57 -0.63
N ILE A 54 -4.62 -7.34 -1.08
CA ILE A 54 -4.06 -7.08 -2.41
C ILE A 54 -2.68 -7.74 -2.54
N GLU A 55 -2.41 -8.32 -3.72
CA GLU A 55 -1.11 -8.92 -4.02
C GLU A 55 0.02 -7.88 -3.86
N PRO A 56 1.13 -8.21 -3.16
CA PRO A 56 2.24 -7.28 -2.93
C PRO A 56 2.76 -6.62 -4.21
N ALA A 57 2.85 -7.38 -5.31
CA ALA A 57 3.30 -6.86 -6.60
C ALA A 57 2.46 -5.67 -7.11
N HIS A 58 1.16 -5.65 -6.80
CA HIS A 58 0.29 -4.53 -7.15
C HIS A 58 0.55 -3.32 -6.25
N ILE A 59 0.76 -3.52 -4.95
CA ILE A 59 1.19 -2.46 -4.03
C ILE A 59 2.54 -1.86 -4.46
N HIS A 60 3.49 -2.69 -4.86
CA HIS A 60 4.80 -2.23 -5.34
C HIS A 60 4.65 -1.36 -6.59
N ALA A 61 3.80 -1.78 -7.54
CA ALA A 61 3.50 -0.99 -8.73
C ALA A 61 2.79 0.34 -8.41
N LEU A 62 1.90 0.34 -7.42
CA LEU A 62 1.22 1.53 -6.94
C LEU A 62 2.21 2.51 -6.31
N ALA A 63 3.15 2.02 -5.50
CA ALA A 63 4.22 2.83 -4.93
C ALA A 63 5.17 3.42 -6.00
N LEU A 64 5.57 2.63 -7.01
CA LEU A 64 6.32 3.16 -8.16
C LEU A 64 5.56 4.27 -8.89
N THR A 65 4.24 4.14 -9.02
CA THR A 65 3.38 5.18 -9.61
C THR A 65 3.42 6.46 -8.77
N LYS A 66 3.38 6.35 -7.44
CA LYS A 66 3.54 7.51 -6.52
C LYS A 66 4.90 8.17 -6.65
N ALA A 67 5.98 7.40 -6.75
CA ALA A 67 7.32 7.94 -6.96
C ALA A 67 7.43 8.73 -8.28
N ALA A 68 6.87 8.19 -9.37
CA ALA A 68 6.86 8.86 -10.66
C ALA A 68 6.05 10.17 -10.62
N ALA A 69 4.88 10.14 -9.99
CA ALA A 69 4.04 11.33 -9.81
C ALA A 69 4.74 12.40 -8.97
N ALA A 70 5.40 12.04 -7.87
CA ALA A 70 6.14 12.97 -7.02
C ALA A 70 7.27 13.67 -7.78
N ARG A 71 8.08 12.92 -8.55
CA ARG A 71 9.13 13.50 -9.41
C ARG A 71 8.56 14.50 -10.40
N THR A 72 7.50 14.12 -11.10
CA THR A 72 6.85 14.97 -12.10
C THR A 72 6.26 16.22 -11.46
N ASN A 73 5.63 16.09 -10.30
CA ASN A 73 5.06 17.22 -9.58
C ASN A 73 6.14 18.19 -9.09
N ALA A 74 7.35 17.73 -8.72
CA ALA A 74 8.46 18.62 -8.41
C ALA A 74 8.97 19.37 -9.65
N GLU A 75 9.13 18.67 -10.78
CA GLU A 75 9.53 19.28 -12.06
C GLU A 75 8.54 20.37 -12.52
N LEU A 76 7.26 20.18 -12.23
CA LEU A 76 6.19 21.14 -12.55
C LEU A 76 5.96 22.21 -11.47
N GLY A 77 6.71 22.17 -10.36
CA GLY A 77 6.56 23.11 -9.24
C GLY A 77 5.28 22.95 -8.41
N VAL A 78 4.61 21.79 -8.50
CA VAL A 78 3.44 21.43 -7.68
C VAL A 78 3.88 21.00 -6.28
N LEU A 79 5.04 20.34 -6.16
CA LEU A 79 5.65 19.96 -4.88
C LEU A 79 7.00 20.64 -4.69
N GLU A 80 7.33 20.95 -3.45
CA GLU A 80 8.69 21.32 -3.07
C GLU A 80 9.62 20.10 -3.27
N GLN A 81 10.84 20.35 -3.73
CA GLN A 81 11.77 19.29 -4.15
C GLN A 81 12.08 18.29 -3.02
N ASP A 82 12.26 18.78 -1.80
CA ASP A 82 12.56 17.94 -0.63
C ASP A 82 11.36 17.09 -0.19
N VAL A 83 10.11 17.56 -0.35
CA VAL A 83 8.91 16.72 -0.17
C VAL A 83 8.89 15.62 -1.21
N ALA A 84 9.14 15.96 -2.47
CA ALA A 84 9.13 14.99 -3.55
C ALA A 84 10.24 13.94 -3.37
N ASP A 85 11.43 14.34 -2.96
CA ASP A 85 12.55 13.43 -2.70
C ASP A 85 12.22 12.47 -1.55
N ALA A 86 11.63 12.96 -0.45
CA ALA A 86 11.19 12.12 0.66
C ALA A 86 10.07 11.15 0.27
N ILE A 87 9.12 11.59 -0.57
CA ILE A 87 8.07 10.70 -1.11
C ILE A 87 8.68 9.64 -2.00
N VAL A 88 9.63 10.00 -2.86
CA VAL A 88 10.30 9.06 -3.76
C VAL A 88 11.06 8.00 -2.96
N GLU A 89 11.82 8.40 -1.94
CA GLU A 89 12.54 7.47 -1.06
C GLU A 89 11.57 6.49 -0.37
N ALA A 90 10.54 7.01 0.28
CA ALA A 90 9.52 6.20 0.95
C ALA A 90 8.78 5.26 -0.02
N ALA A 91 8.41 5.75 -1.20
CA ALA A 91 7.74 4.97 -2.23
C ALA A 91 8.66 3.86 -2.78
N THR A 92 9.97 4.12 -2.91
CA THR A 92 10.94 3.09 -3.28
C THR A 92 11.05 2.01 -2.20
N GLU A 93 11.07 2.36 -0.92
CA GLU A 93 11.05 1.34 0.15
C GLU A 93 9.84 0.42 0.10
N VAL A 94 8.65 0.98 -0.17
CA VAL A 94 7.42 0.19 -0.36
C VAL A 94 7.53 -0.67 -1.63
N ALA A 95 8.04 -0.13 -2.73
CA ALA A 95 8.23 -0.87 -3.98
C ALA A 95 9.27 -2.01 -3.88
N ASP A 96 10.22 -1.90 -2.95
CA ASP A 96 11.21 -2.91 -2.62
C ASP A 96 10.67 -4.00 -1.67
N GLY A 97 9.40 -3.92 -1.25
CA GLY A 97 8.75 -4.90 -0.38
C GLY A 97 9.14 -4.81 1.10
N LYS A 98 9.71 -3.69 1.55
CA LYS A 98 10.15 -3.53 2.96
C LYS A 98 9.01 -3.38 3.95
N HIS A 99 7.81 -3.04 3.47
CA HIS A 99 6.64 -2.65 4.26
C HIS A 99 5.37 -3.41 3.84
N ASP A 100 5.50 -4.62 3.29
CA ASP A 100 4.35 -5.39 2.76
C ASP A 100 3.27 -5.70 3.82
N ASP A 101 3.64 -5.74 5.09
CA ASP A 101 2.72 -5.93 6.21
C ASP A 101 1.85 -4.69 6.53
N GLN A 102 2.12 -3.55 5.88
CA GLN A 102 1.41 -2.28 6.08
C GLN A 102 0.22 -2.07 5.16
N PHE A 103 -0.20 -3.12 4.44
CA PHE A 103 -1.28 -3.09 3.46
C PHE A 103 -2.42 -4.08 3.79
N PRO A 104 -3.12 -3.89 4.93
CA PRO A 104 -4.07 -4.87 5.48
C PRO A 104 -5.47 -4.83 4.84
N ILE A 105 -5.66 -4.17 3.70
CA ILE A 105 -6.97 -4.03 3.07
C ILE A 105 -7.33 -5.29 2.28
N ASP A 106 -8.51 -5.83 2.54
CA ASP A 106 -9.05 -6.96 1.80
C ASP A 106 -9.20 -6.65 0.30
N ILE A 107 -8.95 -7.65 -0.53
CA ILE A 107 -9.08 -7.54 -1.98
C ILE A 107 -10.51 -7.17 -2.40
N PHE A 108 -11.53 -7.58 -1.64
CA PHE A 108 -12.93 -7.25 -1.88
C PHE A 108 -13.34 -5.89 -1.31
N GLN A 109 -12.55 -4.86 -1.58
CA GLN A 109 -12.84 -3.46 -1.26
C GLN A 109 -13.69 -2.78 -2.36
N THR A 110 -13.81 -1.44 -2.30
CA THR A 110 -14.39 -0.64 -3.38
C THR A 110 -13.76 -0.94 -4.75
N GLY A 111 -14.59 -1.09 -5.78
CA GLY A 111 -14.15 -1.47 -7.13
C GLY A 111 -13.26 -0.45 -7.85
N SER A 112 -13.21 0.80 -7.37
CA SER A 112 -12.29 1.84 -7.86
C SER A 112 -10.87 1.71 -7.28
N GLY A 113 -10.64 0.84 -6.30
CA GLY A 113 -9.36 0.72 -5.60
C GLY A 113 -9.01 1.93 -4.71
N THR A 114 -9.99 2.77 -4.37
CA THR A 114 -9.78 3.99 -3.57
C THR A 114 -9.14 3.69 -2.22
N SER A 115 -9.56 2.62 -1.53
CA SER A 115 -9.01 2.28 -0.21
C SER A 115 -7.52 1.93 -0.30
N SER A 116 -7.10 1.15 -1.30
CA SER A 116 -5.70 0.79 -1.50
C SER A 116 -4.84 1.95 -1.98
N ASN A 117 -5.41 2.84 -2.81
CA ASN A 117 -4.75 4.10 -3.15
C ASN A 117 -4.48 4.93 -1.89
N MET A 118 -5.48 5.07 -1.02
CA MET A 118 -5.33 5.80 0.24
C MET A 118 -4.38 5.13 1.22
N ASN A 119 -4.39 3.80 1.32
CA ASN A 119 -3.41 3.06 2.12
C ASN A 119 -1.98 3.31 1.68
N THR A 120 -1.75 3.31 0.37
CA THR A 120 -0.43 3.63 -0.19
C THR A 120 -0.05 5.08 0.09
N ASN A 121 -1.00 6.01 -0.05
CA ASN A 121 -0.77 7.42 0.27
C ASN A 121 -0.41 7.60 1.76
N GLU A 122 -1.15 6.98 2.67
CA GLU A 122 -0.95 7.12 4.11
C GLU A 122 0.37 6.50 4.58
N VAL A 123 0.72 5.30 4.09
CA VAL A 123 1.98 4.63 4.42
C VAL A 123 3.18 5.44 3.93
N ILE A 124 3.17 5.86 2.66
CA ILE A 124 4.24 6.68 2.08
C ILE A 124 4.35 8.03 2.79
N ALA A 125 3.22 8.67 3.10
CA ALA A 125 3.19 9.93 3.84
C ALA A 125 3.83 9.79 5.23
N SER A 126 3.51 8.73 5.97
CA SER A 126 4.09 8.48 7.29
C SER A 126 5.61 8.25 7.23
N LEU A 127 6.09 7.47 6.26
CA LEU A 127 7.52 7.25 6.02
C LEU A 127 8.24 8.56 5.63
N ALA A 128 7.69 9.28 4.65
CA ALA A 128 8.26 10.54 4.17
C ALA A 128 8.29 11.61 5.28
N THR A 129 7.23 11.69 6.10
CA THR A 129 7.17 12.60 7.25
C THR A 129 8.28 12.28 8.26
N ALA A 130 8.51 11.00 8.54
CA ALA A 130 9.55 10.57 9.47
C ALA A 130 10.97 10.88 8.94
N SER A 131 11.24 10.65 7.66
CA SER A 131 12.53 10.94 7.03
C SER A 131 12.79 12.46 6.93
N LEU A 132 11.79 13.22 6.49
CA LEU A 132 11.91 14.66 6.22
C LEU A 132 11.89 15.51 7.50
N GLY A 133 11.27 15.02 8.58
CA GLY A 133 11.10 15.76 9.84
C GLY A 133 10.02 16.86 9.78
N ARG A 134 9.19 16.89 8.72
CA ARG A 134 8.01 17.77 8.59
C ARG A 134 6.86 16.99 7.95
N ASP A 135 5.64 17.45 8.21
CA ASP A 135 4.43 16.74 7.77
C ASP A 135 4.34 16.63 6.23
N VAL A 136 4.11 15.41 5.77
CA VAL A 136 3.78 15.09 4.39
C VAL A 136 2.33 14.61 4.36
N HIS A 137 1.43 15.40 3.77
CA HIS A 137 0.01 15.09 3.72
C HIS A 137 -0.31 13.99 2.68
N PRO A 138 -1.08 12.93 3.03
CA PRO A 138 -1.39 11.84 2.12
C PRO A 138 -2.09 12.29 0.83
N ASN A 139 -3.00 13.26 0.91
CA ASN A 139 -3.76 13.72 -0.25
C ASN A 139 -3.05 14.85 -1.00
N ASP A 140 -2.59 15.86 -0.25
CA ASP A 140 -2.11 17.11 -0.85
C ASP A 140 -0.70 16.96 -1.42
N HIS A 141 0.09 16.01 -0.89
CA HIS A 141 1.44 15.75 -1.35
C HIS A 141 1.57 14.41 -2.09
N VAL A 142 1.27 13.28 -1.42
CA VAL A 142 1.49 11.94 -2.03
C VAL A 142 0.53 11.67 -3.19
N ASN A 143 -0.72 12.12 -3.05
CA ASN A 143 -1.75 12.01 -4.07
C ASN A 143 -1.90 13.27 -4.94
N ALA A 144 -0.93 14.19 -4.92
CA ALA A 144 -0.96 15.38 -5.74
C ALA A 144 -1.10 15.02 -7.22
N SER A 145 -2.02 15.72 -7.91
CA SER A 145 -2.32 15.55 -9.35
C SER A 145 -2.90 14.18 -9.74
N GLN A 146 -3.41 13.40 -8.78
CA GLN A 146 -3.88 12.03 -8.99
C GLN A 146 -5.29 11.80 -8.46
N SER A 147 -5.99 10.80 -8.99
CA SER A 147 -7.18 10.19 -8.39
C SER A 147 -7.01 8.67 -8.29
N SER A 148 -7.88 7.97 -7.56
CA SER A 148 -7.88 6.51 -7.60
C SER A 148 -8.27 5.97 -8.98
N ASN A 149 -9.08 6.70 -9.74
CA ASN A 149 -9.68 6.24 -10.98
C ASN A 149 -8.68 6.17 -12.15
N ASP A 150 -7.59 6.92 -12.08
CA ASP A 150 -6.45 6.87 -13.01
C ASP A 150 -5.26 6.11 -12.40
N THR A 151 -5.00 6.30 -11.11
CA THR A 151 -3.83 5.70 -10.45
C THR A 151 -3.96 4.19 -10.26
N PHE A 152 -5.14 3.71 -9.83
CA PHE A 152 -5.32 2.29 -9.58
C PHE A 152 -5.28 1.45 -10.88
N PRO A 153 -5.99 1.80 -11.97
CA PRO A 153 -5.82 1.11 -13.25
C PRO A 153 -4.39 1.19 -13.80
N THR A 154 -3.71 2.33 -13.68
CA THR A 154 -2.30 2.48 -14.08
C THR A 154 -1.41 1.45 -13.35
N SER A 155 -1.55 1.35 -12.04
CA SER A 155 -0.77 0.41 -11.24
C SER A 155 -1.05 -1.06 -11.59
N ILE A 156 -2.28 -1.41 -11.97
CA ILE A 156 -2.62 -2.76 -12.46
C ILE A 156 -1.83 -3.07 -13.74
N HIS A 157 -1.82 -2.14 -14.70
CA HIS A 157 -1.06 -2.33 -15.94
C HIS A 157 0.45 -2.44 -15.69
N VAL A 158 0.99 -1.64 -14.77
CA VAL A 158 2.40 -1.72 -14.38
C VAL A 158 2.72 -3.07 -13.72
N ALA A 159 1.90 -3.52 -12.77
CA ALA A 159 2.07 -4.80 -12.09
C ALA A 159 2.01 -5.97 -13.07
N ALA A 160 1.01 -6.00 -13.95
CA ALA A 160 0.87 -7.04 -14.96
C ALA A 160 2.05 -7.07 -15.94
N THR A 161 2.51 -5.89 -16.38
CA THR A 161 3.66 -5.79 -17.28
C THR A 161 4.93 -6.31 -16.61
N ARG A 162 5.17 -5.97 -15.35
CA ARG A 162 6.31 -6.50 -14.58
C ARG A 162 6.23 -8.01 -14.43
N ALA A 163 5.11 -8.57 -14.00
CA ALA A 163 4.94 -10.01 -13.86
C ALA A 163 5.15 -10.77 -15.20
N ILE A 164 4.66 -10.21 -16.31
CA ILE A 164 4.86 -10.81 -17.64
C ILE A 164 6.33 -10.79 -18.05
N THR A 165 6.98 -9.64 -17.92
CA THR A 165 8.34 -9.43 -18.45
C THR A 165 9.44 -9.96 -17.56
N GLN A 166 9.22 -10.02 -16.25
CA GLN A 166 10.22 -10.43 -15.25
C GLN A 166 10.07 -11.88 -14.82
N ASP A 167 8.85 -12.45 -14.86
CA ASP A 167 8.60 -13.80 -14.37
C ASP A 167 8.16 -14.74 -15.51
N LEU A 168 7.08 -14.39 -16.23
CA LEU A 168 6.44 -15.30 -17.18
C LEU A 168 7.29 -15.57 -18.42
N ILE A 169 7.78 -14.51 -19.09
CA ILE A 169 8.59 -14.66 -20.30
C ILE A 169 9.87 -15.47 -20.00
N PRO A 170 10.67 -15.13 -18.97
CA PRO A 170 11.87 -15.92 -18.65
C PRO A 170 11.56 -17.39 -18.31
N ALA A 171 10.45 -17.67 -17.61
CA ALA A 171 10.05 -19.04 -17.31
C ALA A 171 9.68 -19.84 -18.58
N LEU A 172 9.02 -19.20 -19.55
CA LEU A 172 8.69 -19.81 -20.83
C LEU A 172 9.93 -20.03 -21.71
N GLU A 173 10.85 -19.07 -21.74
CA GLU A 173 12.15 -19.21 -22.44
C GLU A 173 12.94 -20.39 -21.87
N HIS A 174 13.04 -20.49 -20.54
CA HIS A 174 13.71 -21.60 -19.88
C HIS A 174 13.08 -22.96 -20.21
N LEU A 175 11.75 -23.02 -20.25
CA LEU A 175 11.02 -24.22 -20.65
C LEU A 175 11.31 -24.60 -22.11
N ALA A 176 11.29 -23.62 -23.02
CA ALA A 176 11.56 -23.84 -24.44
C ALA A 176 12.99 -24.39 -24.66
N GLU A 177 14.00 -23.73 -24.10
CA GLU A 177 15.40 -24.16 -24.17
C GLU A 177 15.58 -25.60 -23.66
N THR A 178 14.92 -25.93 -22.54
CA THR A 178 15.01 -27.26 -21.95
C THR A 178 14.41 -28.32 -22.87
N LEU A 179 13.25 -28.06 -23.48
CA LEU A 179 12.59 -28.98 -24.41
C LEU A 179 13.40 -29.17 -25.71
N GLU A 180 13.97 -28.09 -26.24
CA GLU A 180 14.81 -28.12 -27.44
C GLU A 180 16.09 -28.94 -27.20
N SER A 181 16.72 -28.82 -26.03
CA SER A 181 17.93 -29.58 -25.68
C SER A 181 17.71 -31.11 -25.58
N LYS A 182 16.45 -31.55 -25.49
CA LYS A 182 16.06 -32.96 -25.32
C LYS A 182 15.52 -33.60 -26.60
N SER A 183 15.29 -32.80 -27.64
CA SER A 183 14.81 -33.24 -28.95
C SER A 183 15.98 -33.54 -29.89
#